data_AF-A0A2S6AIF4-F1
#
_entry.id   AF-A0A2S6AIF4-F1
#
_cell.length_a   1.000
_cell.length_b   1.000
_cell.length_c   1.000
_cell.angle_alpha   90.00
_cell.angle_beta   90.00
_cell.angle_gamma   90.00
#
_symmetry.space_group_name_H-M   'P 1'
#
loop_
_entity.id
_entity.type
_entity.pdbx_description
1 polymer ?
#
loop_
_entity_poly.entity_id
_entity_poly.type
_entity_poly.pdbx_seq_one_letter_code
_entity_poly.pdbx_strand_id
1 'polypeptide(L)'
;MITAAVNWFMGERNFDPAWSFGPNGQRFEVEVRGDPGCVLTLSGLHAHDPGEGGRRNPSIAATALNCVNAIPYVVAAEPGVRTYLDLPLPAGRAARHLHRSRGTEVSG
;
A
#
# COMPACT_ATOMS: atom_id res chain seq x y z
N MET A 1 -11.24 -16.41 14.00
CA MET A 1 -10.47 -17.11 12.95
C MET A 1 -9.97 -16.05 11.98
N ILE A 2 -8.69 -16.08 11.63
CA ILE A 2 -8.10 -15.21 10.61
C ILE A 2 -7.69 -16.11 9.44
N THR A 3 -8.06 -15.71 8.22
CA THR A 3 -7.66 -16.41 7.00
C THR A 3 -6.89 -15.45 6.11
N ALA A 4 -5.76 -15.92 5.59
CA ALA A 4 -4.98 -15.21 4.59
C ALA A 4 -4.77 -16.13 3.39
N ALA A 5 -4.99 -15.60 2.19
CA ALA A 5 -4.74 -16.28 0.94
C ALA A 5 -3.96 -15.34 0.01
N VAL A 6 -3.01 -15.89 -0.73
CA VAL A 6 -2.21 -15.15 -1.71
C VAL A 6 -2.23 -15.94 -3.01
N ASN A 7 -2.69 -15.27 -4.08
CA ASN A 7 -2.62 -15.81 -5.43
C ASN A 7 -1.56 -15.02 -6.19
N TRP A 8 -0.54 -15.71 -6.68
CA TRP A 8 0.48 -15.11 -7.51
C TRP A 8 0.38 -15.65 -8.92
N PHE A 9 0.37 -14.75 -9.91
CA PHE A 9 0.16 -15.09 -11.31
C PHE A 9 1.27 -14.49 -12.18
N MET A 10 2.03 -15.34 -12.87
CA MET A 10 3.11 -14.93 -13.77
C MET A 10 2.66 -14.88 -15.24
N GLY A 11 1.77 -13.95 -15.55
CA GLY A 11 1.34 -13.63 -16.92
C GLY A 11 0.30 -14.59 -17.52
N GLU A 12 -0.33 -14.19 -18.61
CA GLU A 12 -1.55 -14.85 -19.15
C GLU A 12 -1.29 -15.77 -20.36
N ARG A 13 -0.04 -15.84 -20.82
CA ARG A 13 0.31 -16.58 -22.05
C ARG A 13 0.69 -18.02 -21.72
N ASN A 14 0.36 -18.94 -22.63
CA ASN A 14 0.78 -20.34 -22.63
C ASN A 14 0.16 -21.21 -21.52
N PHE A 15 -1.03 -20.86 -21.03
CA PHE A 15 -1.82 -21.70 -20.12
C PHE A 15 -2.91 -22.45 -20.88
N ASP A 16 -3.05 -23.76 -20.62
CA ASP A 16 -4.17 -24.60 -21.06
C ASP A 16 -4.67 -25.46 -19.88
N PRO A 17 -5.87 -25.18 -19.33
CA PRO A 17 -6.79 -24.14 -19.76
C PRO A 17 -6.26 -22.72 -19.48
N ALA A 18 -6.73 -21.75 -20.26
CA ALA A 18 -6.41 -20.35 -20.01
C ALA A 18 -6.83 -19.94 -18.59
N TRP A 19 -5.96 -19.19 -17.89
CA TRP A 19 -6.24 -18.65 -16.58
C TRP A 19 -6.10 -17.12 -16.60
N SER A 20 -6.93 -16.43 -15.83
CA SER A 20 -6.87 -14.98 -15.66
C SER A 20 -7.42 -14.60 -14.29
N PHE A 21 -7.22 -13.35 -13.86
CA PHE A 21 -7.84 -12.81 -12.65
C PHE A 21 -9.35 -12.55 -12.78
N GLY A 22 -9.95 -12.86 -13.94
CA GLY A 22 -11.34 -12.59 -14.24
C GLY A 22 -11.65 -11.09 -14.34
N PRO A 23 -12.94 -10.71 -14.37
CA PRO A 23 -13.36 -9.32 -14.63
C PRO A 23 -12.93 -8.33 -13.55
N ASN A 24 -12.67 -8.80 -12.33
CA ASN A 24 -12.27 -7.95 -11.20
C ASN A 24 -10.77 -7.65 -11.19
N GLY A 25 -9.97 -8.32 -12.03
CA GLY A 25 -8.54 -8.11 -12.14
C GLY A 25 -7.75 -8.32 -10.85
N GLN A 26 -6.52 -7.81 -10.84
CA GLN A 26 -5.58 -7.85 -9.72
C GLN A 26 -6.01 -6.88 -8.60
N ARG A 27 -6.17 -7.40 -7.37
CA ARG A 27 -6.67 -6.63 -6.22
C ARG A 27 -6.26 -7.27 -4.89
N PHE A 28 -6.37 -6.49 -3.82
CA PHE A 28 -6.34 -6.98 -2.44
C PHE A 28 -7.72 -6.85 -1.82
N GLU A 29 -8.15 -7.87 -1.08
CA GLU A 29 -9.47 -7.92 -0.46
C GLU A 29 -9.33 -8.19 1.03
N VAL A 30 -10.07 -7.43 1.84
CA VAL A 30 -10.16 -7.60 3.29
C VAL A 30 -11.63 -7.63 3.68
N GLU A 31 -12.04 -8.68 4.39
CA GLU A 31 -13.38 -8.81 4.95
C GLU A 31 -13.30 -8.89 6.48
N VAL A 32 -14.05 -8.01 7.15
CA VAL A 32 -14.30 -8.07 8.58
C VAL A 32 -15.74 -8.49 8.78
N ARG A 33 -15.95 -9.69 9.34
CA ARG A 33 -17.28 -10.20 9.67
C ARG A 33 -17.60 -9.85 11.13
N GLY A 34 -18.68 -9.12 11.35
CA GLY A 34 -19.10 -8.64 12.67
C GLY A 34 -20.31 -7.72 12.56
N ASP A 35 -20.56 -6.94 13.61
CA ASP A 35 -21.59 -5.92 13.64
C ASP A 35 -21.01 -4.57 14.12
N PRO A 36 -20.79 -3.58 13.21
CA PRO A 36 -20.94 -3.70 11.76
C PRO A 36 -19.77 -4.48 11.14
N GLY A 37 -20.08 -5.30 10.13
CA GLY A 37 -19.07 -5.88 9.25
C GLY A 37 -18.65 -4.91 8.13
N CYS A 38 -17.53 -5.19 7.46
CA CYS A 38 -17.09 -4.41 6.30
C CYS A 38 -16.30 -5.25 5.28
N VAL A 39 -16.30 -4.78 4.03
CA VAL A 39 -15.48 -5.31 2.94
C VAL A 39 -14.71 -4.15 2.32
N LEU A 40 -13.41 -4.35 2.13
CA LEU A 40 -12.50 -3.42 1.48
C LEU A 40 -11.83 -4.11 0.29
N THR A 41 -11.91 -3.48 -0.88
CA THR A 41 -11.20 -3.90 -2.09
C THR A 41 -10.26 -2.80 -2.54
N LEU A 42 -8.98 -3.14 -2.70
CA LEU A 42 -7.92 -2.23 -3.14
C LEU A 42 -7.42 -2.68 -4.52
N SER A 43 -7.66 -1.86 -5.54
CA SER A 43 -7.26 -2.11 -6.93
C SER A 43 -6.37 -0.98 -7.45
N GLY A 44 -5.67 -1.20 -8.57
CA GLY A 44 -4.81 -0.17 -9.18
C GLY A 44 -3.48 0.10 -8.48
N LEU A 45 -3.11 -0.72 -7.48
CA LEU A 45 -1.79 -0.69 -6.85
C LEU A 45 -0.71 -1.41 -7.67
N HIS A 46 -1.12 -2.16 -8.69
CA HIS A 46 -0.26 -2.85 -9.64
C HIS A 46 0.11 -1.93 -10.82
N ALA A 47 1.23 -2.19 -11.49
CA ALA A 47 1.56 -1.48 -12.71
C ALA A 47 0.47 -1.73 -13.78
N HIS A 48 0.03 -0.66 -14.45
CA HIS A 48 -1.00 -0.76 -15.51
C HIS A 48 -0.51 -1.54 -16.73
N ASP A 49 0.80 -1.58 -16.97
CA ASP A 49 1.45 -2.35 -18.02
C ASP A 49 2.61 -3.19 -17.42
N PRO A 50 2.72 -4.49 -17.76
CA PRO A 50 3.80 -5.34 -17.25
C PRO A 50 5.21 -4.87 -17.58
N GLY A 51 5.41 -4.26 -18.76
CA GLY A 51 6.69 -3.69 -19.20
C GLY A 51 7.07 -2.43 -18.42
N GLU A 52 6.09 -1.56 -18.12
CA GLU A 52 6.30 -0.41 -17.24
C GLU A 52 6.53 -0.81 -15.77
N GLY A 53 5.96 -1.95 -15.37
CA GLY A 53 6.21 -2.58 -14.08
C GLY A 53 7.69 -2.72 -13.80
N GLY A 54 8.47 -3.33 -14.71
CA GLY A 54 9.90 -3.52 -14.54
C GLY A 54 10.73 -2.23 -14.43
N ARG A 55 10.24 -1.11 -14.99
CA ARG A 55 10.99 0.15 -15.08
C ARG A 55 10.83 1.06 -13.87
N ARG A 56 9.60 1.25 -13.37
CA ARG A 56 9.32 2.10 -12.19
C ARG A 56 8.85 1.34 -10.96
N ASN A 57 8.47 0.07 -11.11
CA ASN A 57 7.97 -0.82 -10.05
C ASN A 57 7.07 -0.09 -9.03
N PRO A 58 5.98 0.57 -9.46
CA PRO A 58 5.16 1.42 -8.59
C PRO A 58 4.65 0.68 -7.35
N SER A 59 4.36 -0.60 -7.46
CA SER A 59 3.92 -1.46 -6.35
C SER A 59 5.02 -1.71 -5.31
N ILE A 60 6.26 -1.88 -5.77
CA ILE A 60 7.43 -2.02 -4.88
C ILE A 60 7.68 -0.70 -4.17
N ALA A 61 7.66 0.41 -4.90
CA ALA A 61 7.80 1.74 -4.32
C ALA A 61 6.71 2.01 -3.28
N ALA A 62 5.44 1.72 -3.59
CA ALA A 62 4.33 1.87 -2.66
C ALA A 62 4.51 1.05 -1.38
N THR A 63 5.02 -0.18 -1.49
CA THR A 63 5.33 -1.02 -0.33
C THR A 63 6.47 -0.44 0.50
N ALA A 64 7.55 0.04 -0.15
CA ALA A 64 8.70 0.65 0.51
C ALA A 64 8.35 1.97 1.22
N LEU A 65 7.35 2.72 0.73
CA LEU A 65 6.90 3.97 1.36
C LEU A 65 6.45 3.74 2.79
N ASN A 66 5.85 2.59 3.12
CA ASN A 66 5.48 2.29 4.50
C ASN A 66 6.71 2.27 5.43
N CYS A 67 7.83 1.65 5.01
CA CYS A 67 9.08 1.65 5.77
C CYS A 67 9.66 3.06 5.91
N VAL A 68 9.71 3.82 4.82
CA VAL A 68 10.27 5.19 4.82
C VAL A 68 9.44 6.13 5.70
N ASN A 69 8.11 6.06 5.59
CA ASN A 69 7.20 6.87 6.38
C ASN A 69 7.21 6.49 7.87
N ALA A 70 7.60 5.26 8.21
CA ALA A 70 7.72 4.80 9.59
C ALA A 70 8.97 5.32 10.31
N ILE A 71 10.05 5.68 9.59
CA ILE A 71 11.35 6.12 10.15
C ILE A 71 11.20 7.13 11.30
N PRO A 72 10.49 8.27 11.16
CA PRO A 72 10.42 9.25 12.25
C PRO A 72 9.75 8.71 13.51
N TYR A 73 8.80 7.77 13.37
CA TYR A 73 8.11 7.16 14.51
C TYR A 73 8.98 6.12 15.19
N VAL A 74 9.75 5.35 14.43
CA VAL A 74 10.71 4.37 14.98
C VAL A 74 11.85 5.07 15.72
N VAL A 75 12.41 6.15 15.14
CA VAL A 75 13.49 6.92 15.78
C VAL A 75 13.04 7.54 17.10
N ALA A 76 11.77 7.93 17.22
CA ALA A 76 11.21 8.53 18.44
C ALA A 76 10.74 7.51 19.48
N ALA A 77 10.75 6.21 19.17
CA ALA A 77 10.25 5.17 20.06
C ALA A 77 11.31 4.73 21.08
N GLU A 78 10.86 4.29 22.25
CA GLU A 78 11.73 3.66 23.25
C GLU A 78 12.40 2.39 22.68
N PRO A 79 13.66 2.09 23.03
CA PRO A 79 14.37 0.91 22.54
C PRO A 79 13.61 -0.40 22.72
N GLY A 80 13.75 -1.31 21.75
CA GLY A 80 13.11 -2.63 21.75
C GLY A 80 12.44 -2.99 20.42
N VAL A 81 11.82 -4.16 20.38
CA VAL A 81 11.00 -4.59 19.23
C VAL A 81 9.64 -3.91 19.32
N ARG A 82 9.27 -3.16 18.27
CA ARG A 82 7.98 -2.47 18.14
C ARG A 82 7.20 -3.04 16.96
N THR A 83 5.89 -3.04 17.09
CA THR A 83 4.94 -3.43 16.05
C THR A 83 4.13 -2.22 15.58
N TYR A 84 3.31 -2.38 14.53
CA TYR A 84 2.41 -1.32 14.07
C TYR A 84 1.39 -0.87 15.12
N LEU A 85 1.10 -1.70 16.14
CA LEU A 85 0.18 -1.34 17.21
C LEU A 85 0.86 -0.49 18.30
N ASP A 86 2.20 -0.50 18.35
CA ASP A 86 2.98 0.27 19.32
C ASP A 86 3.35 1.68 18.81
N LEU A 87 3.14 1.94 17.52
CA LEU A 87 3.56 3.16 16.84
C LEU A 87 2.34 3.90 16.26
N PRO A 88 2.43 5.24 16.08
CA PRO A 88 1.44 5.97 15.31
C PRO A 88 1.32 5.42 13.88
N LEU A 89 0.11 5.49 13.31
CA LEU A 89 -0.14 5.07 11.93
C LEU A 89 0.77 5.86 10.97
N PRO A 90 1.61 5.20 10.14
CA PRO A 90 2.48 5.90 9.20
C PRO A 90 1.68 6.72 8.19
N ALA A 91 1.80 8.04 8.27
CA ALA A 91 1.21 8.97 7.31
C ALA A 91 2.19 9.29 6.18
N GLY A 92 1.69 9.32 4.94
CA GLY A 92 2.46 9.75 3.77
C GLY A 92 2.91 11.21 3.92
N ARG A 93 4.20 11.48 3.67
CA ARG A 93 4.76 12.84 3.68
C ARG A 93 5.35 13.18 2.33
N ALA A 94 5.03 14.37 1.84
CA ALA A 94 5.67 14.91 0.65
C ALA A 94 7.15 15.22 0.94
N ALA A 95 7.98 15.18 -0.11
CA ALA A 95 9.36 15.65 0.01
C ALA A 95 9.41 17.09 0.53
N ARG A 96 10.42 17.44 1.32
CA ARG A 96 10.49 18.76 2.00
C ARG A 96 10.36 19.93 1.03
N HIS A 97 10.90 19.83 -0.18
CA HIS A 97 10.80 20.88 -1.21
C HIS A 97 9.41 21.00 -1.85
N LEU A 98 8.55 19.99 -1.67
CA LEU A 98 7.14 20.00 -2.09
C LEU A 98 6.20 20.41 -0.96
N HIS A 99 6.72 20.64 0.25
CA HIS A 99 5.93 21.11 1.36
C HIS A 99 5.48 22.54 1.07
N ARG A 100 4.19 22.73 0.75
CA ARG A 100 3.61 24.07 0.61
C ARG A 100 3.76 24.77 1.97
N SER A 101 4.61 25.79 2.04
CA SER A 101 4.60 26.71 3.17
C SER A 101 3.17 27.26 3.28
N ARG A 102 2.50 27.03 4.41
CA ARG A 102 1.27 27.75 4.72
C ARG A 102 1.68 29.22 4.79
N GLY A 103 1.36 29.98 3.75
CA GLY A 103 1.53 31.43 3.75
C GLY A 103 0.74 32.00 4.93
N THR A 104 1.44 32.53 5.92
CA THR A 104 0.86 33.45 6.90
C THR A 104 0.66 34.79 6.18
N GLU A 105 -0.45 34.93 5.45
CA GLU A 105 -1.02 36.24 5.19
C GLU A 105 -1.94 36.57 6.35
N VAL A 106 -1.38 37.23 7.36
CA VAL A 106 -2.13 38.13 8.23
C VAL A 106 -1.82 39.53 7.70
N SER A 107 -2.69 40.06 6.84
CA SER A 107 -2.72 41.50 6.56
C SER A 107 -3.68 42.15 7.54
N GLY A 108 -3.22 43.26 8.12
CA GLY A 108 -3.96 44.12 9.04
C GLY A 108 -4.93 45.08 8.36
#